data_AF-A0A1Q3D608-F1
#
_entry.id   AF-A0A1Q3D608-F1
#
_cell.length_a   1.000
_cell.length_b   1.000
_cell.length_c   1.000
_cell.angle_alpha   90.00
_cell.angle_beta   90.00
_cell.angle_gamma   90.00
#
_symmetry.space_group_name_H-M   'P 1'
#
loop_
_entity.id
_entity.type
_entity.pdbx_description
1 polymer ?
#
loop_
_entity_poly.entity_id
_entity_poly.type
_entity_poly.pdbx_seq_one_letter_code
_entity_poly.pdbx_strand_id
1 'polypeptide(L)'
;MVVGIESNGATSRSPSPPPPPPQALLERLKDYGQEDAFALWDELSPDERHLLVKDIESVDLSRIDRIIQCSLRSQGLPMAAIEPVPESSVSTVEERTMEARERWWKMGLKAISEGKLAVLLLSGGQGTRLGSSDPKGCFSEY
;
A
#
# COMPACT_ATOMS: atom_id res chain seq x y z
N MET A 1 -54.78 16.13 47.81
CA MET A 1 -54.46 15.21 46.69
C MET A 1 -54.54 16.05 45.43
N VAL A 2 -53.50 16.78 45.01
CA VAL A 2 -52.23 16.33 44.40
C VAL A 2 -52.48 15.25 43.34
N VAL A 3 -52.43 15.64 42.06
CA VAL A 3 -51.50 15.08 41.06
C VAL A 3 -51.18 16.19 40.06
N GLY A 4 -50.02 16.83 40.24
CA GLY A 4 -49.37 17.62 39.19
C GLY A 4 -48.49 16.67 38.37
N ILE A 5 -48.70 16.62 37.07
CA ILE A 5 -47.85 15.86 36.14
C ILE A 5 -46.65 16.76 35.83
N GLU A 6 -45.50 16.47 36.46
CA GLU A 6 -44.22 17.07 36.08
C GLU A 6 -43.70 16.39 34.82
N SER A 7 -43.73 17.11 33.71
CA SER A 7 -43.02 16.73 32.49
C SER A 7 -41.52 16.85 32.73
N ASN A 8 -40.86 15.71 32.85
CA ASN A 8 -39.42 15.60 33.02
C ASN A 8 -38.72 16.14 31.76
N GLY A 9 -38.11 17.33 31.89
CA GLY A 9 -37.35 17.96 30.82
C GLY A 9 -36.08 17.17 30.52
N ALA A 10 -36.13 16.36 29.47
CA ALA A 10 -34.95 15.76 28.87
C ALA A 10 -34.03 16.89 28.39
N THR A 11 -32.92 17.10 29.10
CA THR A 11 -31.84 17.98 28.66
C THR A 11 -31.16 17.34 27.46
N SER A 12 -31.56 17.77 26.27
CA SER A 12 -30.82 17.53 25.03
C SER A 12 -29.46 18.21 25.13
N ARG A 13 -28.43 17.50 25.60
CA ARG A 13 -27.05 17.94 25.40
C ARG A 13 -26.76 17.84 23.90
N SER A 14 -26.82 18.98 23.22
CA SER A 14 -26.21 19.11 21.90
C SER A 14 -24.75 18.66 22.01
N PRO A 15 -24.25 17.79 21.12
CA PRO A 15 -22.85 17.40 21.13
C PRO A 15 -22.00 18.67 20.98
N SER A 16 -21.00 18.82 21.84
CA SER A 16 -19.99 19.87 21.72
C SER A 16 -19.33 19.78 20.34
N PRO A 17 -18.96 20.92 19.72
CA PRO A 17 -18.27 20.89 18.44
C PRO A 17 -17.00 20.05 18.56
N PRO A 18 -16.65 19.31 17.50
CA PRO A 18 -15.45 18.50 17.50
C PRO A 18 -14.20 19.36 17.72
N PRO A 19 -13.13 18.80 18.33
CA PRO A 19 -11.86 19.51 18.41
C PRO A 19 -11.32 19.75 16.99
N PRO A 20 -10.61 20.86 16.74
CA PRO A 20 -10.00 21.11 15.44
C PRO A 20 -8.90 20.06 15.13
N PRO A 21 -8.55 19.88 13.83
CA PRO A 21 -7.47 18.99 13.44
C PRO A 21 -6.12 19.45 14.02
N PRO A 22 -5.14 18.54 14.21
CA PRO A 22 -3.83 18.90 14.74
C PRO A 22 -3.12 19.92 13.84
N GLN A 23 -2.93 21.14 14.36
CA GLN A 23 -2.40 22.27 13.59
C GLN A 23 -1.04 21.99 12.95
N ALA A 24 -0.14 21.30 13.68
CA ALA A 24 1.19 20.95 13.18
C ALA A 24 1.12 20.00 11.96
N LEU A 25 0.16 19.08 11.91
CA LEU A 25 -0.03 18.20 10.76
C LEU A 25 -0.66 18.92 9.59
N LEU A 26 -1.61 19.82 9.86
CA LEU A 26 -2.23 20.65 8.84
C LEU A 26 -1.19 21.56 8.15
N GLU A 27 -0.28 22.16 8.91
CA GLU A 27 0.84 22.94 8.38
C GLU A 27 1.79 22.05 7.56
N ARG A 28 2.14 20.87 8.07
CA ARG A 28 2.98 19.91 7.35
C ARG A 28 2.37 19.47 6.02
N LEU A 29 1.05 19.25 5.96
CA LEU A 29 0.34 18.88 4.74
C LEU A 29 0.24 20.03 3.75
N LYS A 30 0.08 21.26 4.25
CA LYS A 30 0.01 22.47 3.45
C LYS A 30 1.29 22.70 2.63
N ASP A 31 2.45 22.35 3.18
CA ASP A 31 3.73 22.40 2.44
C ASP A 31 3.72 21.53 1.17
N TYR A 32 2.81 20.54 1.09
CA TYR A 32 2.62 19.64 -0.06
C TYR A 32 1.27 19.84 -0.77
N GLY A 33 0.46 20.84 -0.38
CA GLY A 33 -0.88 21.06 -0.94
C GLY A 33 -1.85 19.90 -0.70
N GLN A 34 -1.75 19.24 0.46
CA GLN A 34 -2.56 18.06 0.83
C GLN A 34 -3.46 18.32 2.06
N GLU A 35 -3.80 19.59 2.34
CA GLU A 35 -4.66 19.98 3.47
C GLU A 35 -6.09 19.38 3.38
N ASP A 36 -6.54 19.05 2.17
CA ASP A 36 -7.85 18.42 1.91
C ASP A 36 -7.99 17.04 2.56
N ALA A 37 -6.89 16.42 3.03
CA ALA A 37 -6.94 15.20 3.84
C ALA A 37 -7.79 15.37 5.12
N PHE A 38 -7.96 16.60 5.62
CA PHE A 38 -8.81 16.93 6.76
C PHE A 38 -10.19 17.50 6.38
N ALA A 39 -10.58 17.49 5.09
CA ALA A 39 -11.82 18.13 4.62
C ALA A 39 -13.10 17.62 5.31
N LEU A 40 -13.14 16.35 5.72
CA LEU A 40 -14.29 15.73 6.39
C LEU A 40 -14.07 15.52 7.90
N TRP A 41 -13.12 16.25 8.52
CA TRP A 41 -12.73 16.05 9.90
C TRP A 41 -13.88 16.13 10.90
N ASP A 42 -14.84 17.02 10.65
CA ASP A 42 -16.00 17.24 11.54
C ASP A 42 -17.00 16.06 11.51
N GLU A 43 -17.00 15.27 10.44
CA GLU A 43 -17.86 14.09 10.27
C GLU A 43 -17.28 12.83 10.94
N LEU A 44 -15.98 12.83 11.27
CA LEU A 44 -15.30 11.69 11.85
C LEU A 44 -15.62 11.50 13.35
N SER A 45 -15.77 10.24 13.76
CA SER A 45 -15.78 9.85 15.16
C SER A 45 -14.40 10.09 15.82
N PRO A 46 -14.32 10.14 17.16
CA PRO A 46 -13.04 10.29 17.86
C PRO A 46 -11.99 9.23 17.49
N ASP A 47 -12.42 7.99 17.25
CA ASP A 47 -11.53 6.87 16.89
C ASP A 47 -11.03 7.02 15.45
N GLU A 48 -11.90 7.40 14.51
CA GLU A 48 -11.52 7.66 13.11
C GLU A 48 -10.54 8.83 12.99
N ARG A 49 -10.73 9.89 13.80
CA ARG A 49 -9.78 11.01 13.89
C ARG A 49 -8.41 10.55 14.35
N HIS A 50 -8.36 9.69 15.37
CA HIS A 50 -7.10 9.13 15.86
C HIS A 50 -6.40 8.28 14.81
N LEU A 51 -7.16 7.43 14.10
CA LEU A 51 -6.63 6.61 13.00
C LEU A 51 -6.08 7.46 11.86
N LEU A 52 -6.84 8.47 11.40
CA LEU A 52 -6.40 9.37 10.33
C LEU A 52 -5.09 10.09 10.69
N VAL A 53 -5.00 10.62 11.91
CA VAL A 53 -3.79 11.29 12.40
C VAL A 53 -2.60 10.34 12.39
N LYS A 54 -2.77 9.12 12.92
CA LYS A 54 -1.73 8.09 12.95
C LYS A 54 -1.28 7.69 11.55
N ASP A 55 -2.21 7.54 10.62
CA ASP A 55 -1.92 7.18 9.24
C ASP A 55 -1.10 8.28 8.56
N ILE A 56 -1.52 9.55 8.67
CA ILE A 56 -0.79 10.70 8.13
C ILE A 56 0.61 10.81 8.75
N GLU A 57 0.75 10.58 10.05
CA GLU A 57 2.04 10.61 10.75
C GLU A 57 3.01 9.53 10.26
N SER A 58 2.48 8.35 9.89
CA SER A 58 3.29 7.23 9.39
C SER A 58 3.85 7.44 7.97
N VAL A 59 3.32 8.43 7.25
CA VAL A 59 3.66 8.72 5.86
C VAL A 59 4.81 9.72 5.75
N ASP A 60 5.85 9.34 5.00
CA ASP A 60 6.90 10.26 4.56
C ASP A 60 6.43 11.07 3.33
N LEU A 61 5.78 12.21 3.61
CA LEU A 61 5.25 13.11 2.59
C LEU A 61 6.34 13.63 1.63
N SER A 62 7.53 13.89 2.14
CA SER A 62 8.66 14.39 1.34
C SER A 62 9.10 13.39 0.27
N ARG A 63 9.13 12.10 0.65
CA ARG A 63 9.45 11.00 -0.26
C ARG A 63 8.34 10.78 -1.28
N ILE A 64 7.07 10.86 -0.86
CA ILE A 64 5.93 10.70 -1.77
C ILE A 64 5.93 11.81 -2.82
N ASP A 65 6.05 13.08 -2.41
CA ASP A 65 6.11 14.19 -3.35
C ASP A 65 7.23 14.00 -4.37
N ARG A 66 8.44 13.67 -3.90
CA ARG A 66 9.57 13.38 -4.80
C ARG A 66 9.26 12.27 -5.80
N ILE A 67 8.64 11.16 -5.36
CA ILE A 67 8.28 10.05 -6.26
C ILE A 67 7.26 10.51 -7.30
N ILE A 68 6.23 11.26 -6.89
CA ILE A 68 5.19 11.77 -7.79
C ILE A 68 5.80 12.73 -8.81
N GLN A 69 6.60 13.71 -8.36
CA GLN A 69 7.27 14.67 -9.23
C GLN A 69 8.19 13.99 -10.24
N CYS A 70 8.97 12.99 -9.81
CA CYS A 70 9.81 12.21 -10.72
C CYS A 70 8.96 11.42 -11.75
N SER A 71 7.89 10.79 -11.30
CA SER A 71 7.00 10.00 -12.17
C SER A 71 6.32 10.87 -13.21
N LEU A 72 5.73 12.00 -12.80
CA LEU A 72 5.05 12.93 -13.71
C LEU A 72 6.00 13.58 -14.72
N ARG A 73 7.23 13.94 -14.31
CA ARG A 73 8.25 14.50 -15.22
C ARG A 73 8.78 13.48 -16.23
N SER A 74 8.71 12.19 -15.91
CA SER A 74 9.16 11.13 -16.83
C SER A 74 8.18 10.84 -17.96
N GLN A 75 6.93 11.32 -17.85
CA GLN A 75 5.93 11.25 -18.91
C GLN A 75 6.37 12.12 -20.09
N GLY A 76 6.70 11.51 -21.22
CA GLY A 76 7.06 12.22 -22.45
C GLY A 76 8.56 12.39 -22.71
N LEU A 77 9.44 11.75 -21.94
CA LEU A 77 10.85 11.63 -22.31
C LEU A 77 11.02 10.79 -23.59
N PRO A 78 11.99 11.10 -24.46
CA PRO A 78 12.27 10.29 -25.64
C PRO A 78 12.57 8.86 -25.20
N MET A 79 11.84 7.89 -25.74
CA MET A 79 12.14 6.48 -25.50
C MET A 79 13.53 6.17 -26.06
N ALA A 80 14.40 5.60 -25.23
CA ALA A 80 15.64 5.02 -25.69
C ALA A 80 15.34 3.91 -26.72
N ALA A 81 16.25 3.71 -27.67
CA ALA A 81 16.16 2.58 -28.58
C ALA A 81 16.18 1.29 -27.75
N ILE A 82 15.15 0.46 -27.92
CA ILE A 82 15.04 -0.85 -27.28
C ILE A 82 15.68 -1.86 -28.24
N GLU A 83 16.76 -2.49 -27.80
CA GLU A 83 17.47 -3.52 -28.56
C GLU A 83 17.39 -4.88 -27.86
N PRO A 84 17.45 -6.00 -28.61
CA PRO A 84 17.51 -7.33 -28.01
C PRO A 84 18.77 -7.52 -27.14
N VAL A 85 18.64 -8.36 -26.11
CA VAL A 85 19.79 -8.79 -25.31
C VAL A 85 20.70 -9.68 -26.18
N PRO A 86 22.04 -9.57 -26.08
CA PRO A 86 22.96 -10.43 -26.84
C PRO A 86 22.69 -11.92 -26.64
N GLU A 87 22.73 -12.71 -27.72
CA GLU A 87 22.45 -14.15 -27.69
C GLU A 87 23.35 -14.93 -26.72
N SER A 88 24.59 -14.47 -26.52
CA SER A 88 25.53 -15.05 -25.55
C SER A 88 25.05 -14.98 -24.10
N SER A 89 24.08 -14.13 -23.79
CA SER A 89 23.47 -13.96 -22.46
C SER A 89 22.11 -14.64 -22.33
N VAL A 90 21.64 -15.32 -23.38
CA VAL A 90 20.33 -15.98 -23.43
C VAL A 90 20.52 -17.49 -23.47
N SER A 91 19.68 -18.23 -22.75
CA SER A 91 19.66 -19.69 -22.84
C SER A 91 18.25 -20.28 -22.72
N THR A 92 17.80 -20.89 -23.79
CA THR A 92 16.51 -21.58 -23.92
C THR A 92 16.58 -22.99 -23.35
N VAL A 93 15.57 -23.47 -22.63
CA VAL A 93 15.61 -24.83 -22.04
C VAL A 93 15.59 -25.89 -23.13
N GLU A 94 14.77 -25.67 -24.15
CA GLU A 94 14.48 -26.56 -25.27
C GLU A 94 15.74 -26.82 -26.12
N GLU A 95 16.55 -25.79 -26.35
CA GLU A 95 17.75 -25.82 -27.20
C GLU A 95 19.00 -26.35 -26.47
N ARG A 96 18.94 -26.53 -25.14
CA ARG A 96 20.07 -27.06 -24.35
C ARG A 96 20.29 -28.54 -24.62
N THR A 97 21.56 -28.92 -24.79
CA THR A 97 21.97 -30.33 -24.81
C THR A 97 21.67 -31.01 -23.47
N MET A 98 21.55 -32.33 -23.49
CA MET A 98 21.28 -33.11 -22.28
C MET A 98 22.37 -32.93 -21.22
N GLU A 99 23.63 -32.84 -21.64
CA GLU A 99 24.78 -32.64 -20.75
C GLU A 99 24.71 -31.27 -20.05
N ALA A 100 24.31 -30.22 -20.77
CA ALA A 100 24.15 -28.88 -20.21
C ALA A 100 23.02 -28.85 -19.17
N ARG A 101 21.88 -29.50 -19.45
CA ARG A 101 20.75 -29.62 -18.51
C ARG A 101 21.17 -30.34 -17.23
N GLU A 102 21.83 -31.49 -17.35
CA GLU A 102 22.28 -32.26 -16.19
C GLU A 102 23.31 -31.49 -15.35
N ARG A 103 24.26 -30.80 -16.01
CA ARG A 103 25.24 -29.95 -15.34
C ARG A 103 24.57 -28.88 -14.49
N TRP A 104 23.62 -28.13 -15.05
CA TRP A 104 22.94 -27.05 -14.33
C TRP A 104 22.06 -27.57 -13.19
N TRP A 105 21.39 -28.70 -13.40
CA TRP A 105 20.62 -29.37 -12.35
C TRP A 105 21.50 -29.73 -11.15
N LYS A 106 22.65 -30.38 -11.38
CA LYS A 106 23.62 -30.73 -10.32
C LYS A 106 24.17 -29.49 -9.62
N MET A 107 24.47 -28.42 -10.36
CA MET A 107 24.92 -27.15 -9.78
C MET A 107 23.86 -26.53 -8.86
N GLY A 108 22.59 -26.52 -9.28
CA GLY A 108 21.48 -26.02 -8.47
C GLY A 108 21.30 -26.83 -7.18
N LEU A 109 21.29 -28.16 -7.28
CA LEU A 109 21.19 -29.04 -6.10
C LEU A 109 22.35 -28.85 -5.14
N LYS A 110 23.57 -28.65 -5.64
CA LYS A 110 24.73 -28.33 -4.81
C LYS A 110 24.54 -27.02 -4.06
N ALA A 111 24.07 -25.97 -4.74
CA ALA A 111 23.79 -24.68 -4.10
C ALA A 111 22.71 -24.80 -3.00
N ILE A 112 21.68 -25.62 -3.23
CA ILE A 112 20.65 -25.95 -2.22
C ILE A 112 21.30 -26.67 -1.03
N SER A 113 22.11 -27.70 -1.26
CA SER A 113 22.77 -28.45 -0.18
C SER A 113 23.75 -27.61 0.64
N GLU A 114 24.31 -26.55 0.03
CA GLU A 114 25.22 -25.61 0.70
C GLU A 114 24.47 -24.46 1.40
N GLY A 115 23.13 -24.44 1.37
CA GLY A 115 22.33 -23.37 1.98
C GLY A 115 22.43 -22.02 1.27
N LYS A 116 22.80 -22.01 -0.02
CA LYS A 116 23.02 -20.80 -0.83
C LYS A 116 21.80 -20.35 -1.63
N LEU A 117 20.63 -20.94 -1.34
CA LEU A 117 19.38 -20.66 -2.04
C LEU A 117 18.33 -20.11 -1.07
N ALA A 118 17.72 -18.99 -1.44
CA ALA A 118 16.56 -18.42 -0.78
C ALA A 118 15.46 -18.14 -1.84
N VAL A 119 14.20 -18.17 -1.42
CA VAL A 119 13.05 -17.85 -2.27
C VAL A 119 12.36 -16.62 -1.72
N LEU A 120 12.25 -15.58 -2.54
CA LEU A 120 11.43 -14.39 -2.24
C LEU A 120 10.08 -14.54 -2.94
N LEU A 121 9.03 -14.85 -2.16
CA LEU A 121 7.67 -14.92 -2.67
C LEU A 121 7.01 -13.53 -2.59
N LEU A 122 6.65 -12.97 -3.75
CA LEU A 122 5.90 -11.71 -3.83
C LEU A 122 4.39 -11.98 -3.68
N SER A 123 3.89 -11.98 -2.44
CA SER A 123 2.49 -12.33 -2.11
C SER A 123 1.64 -11.17 -1.57
N GLY A 124 2.03 -9.91 -1.81
CA GLY A 124 1.35 -8.73 -1.26
C GLY A 124 0.01 -8.34 -1.92
N GLY A 125 -0.38 -9.02 -3.00
CA GLY A 125 -1.60 -8.68 -3.74
C GLY A 125 -2.87 -9.26 -3.10
N GLN A 126 -3.94 -8.48 -3.06
CA GLN A 126 -5.28 -8.95 -2.71
C GLN A 126 -5.95 -9.70 -3.87
N GLY A 127 -6.75 -10.73 -3.56
CA GLY A 127 -7.48 -11.59 -4.49
C GLY A 127 -8.67 -10.95 -5.19
N THR A 128 -8.77 -9.61 -5.24
CA THR A 128 -9.99 -8.91 -5.69
C THR A 128 -10.40 -9.25 -7.12
N ARG A 129 -9.44 -9.45 -8.04
CA ARG A 129 -9.73 -9.90 -9.42
C ARG A 129 -10.25 -11.34 -9.50
N LEU A 130 -10.05 -12.14 -8.46
CA LEU A 130 -10.53 -13.52 -8.33
C LEU A 130 -11.83 -13.60 -7.52
N GLY A 131 -12.43 -12.45 -7.16
CA GLY A 131 -13.65 -12.40 -6.34
C GLY A 131 -13.41 -12.72 -4.85
N SER A 132 -12.16 -12.73 -4.40
CA SER A 132 -11.80 -12.97 -2.99
C SER A 132 -11.35 -11.67 -2.30
N SER A 133 -11.77 -11.49 -1.05
CA SER A 133 -11.27 -10.43 -0.17
C SER A 133 -9.91 -10.75 0.46
N ASP A 134 -9.47 -12.00 0.37
CA ASP A 134 -8.26 -12.51 1.02
C ASP A 134 -7.00 -12.26 0.16
N PRO A 135 -5.79 -12.40 0.74
CA PRO A 135 -4.55 -12.41 -0.04
C PRO A 135 -4.60 -13.47 -1.15
N LYS A 136 -4.04 -13.17 -2.33
CA LYS A 136 -4.09 -14.06 -3.51
C LYS A 136 -3.59 -15.48 -3.24
N GLY A 137 -2.61 -15.64 -2.35
CA GLY A 137 -2.06 -16.96 -2.00
C GLY A 137 -3.04 -17.88 -1.27
N CYS A 138 -4.15 -17.33 -0.75
CA CYS A 138 -5.21 -18.11 -0.08
C CYS A 138 -6.30 -18.59 -1.05
N PHE A 139 -6.20 -18.27 -2.34
CA PHE A 139 -7.18 -18.70 -3.33
C PHE A 139 -7.14 -20.21 -3.52
N SER A 140 -8.29 -20.87 -3.37
CA SER A 140 -8.44 -22.30 -3.62
C SER A 140 -9.15 -22.53 -4.95
N GLU A 141 -8.52 -23.26 -5.86
CA GLU A 141 -9.17 -23.79 -7.07
C GLU A 141 -9.95 -25.06 -6.71
N TYR A 142 -11.27 -24.93 -6.53
CA TYR A 142 -12.23 -26.04 -6.44
C TYR A 142 -13.42 -25.77 -7.35
#